data_AF-A0A7C2QJD1-F1
#
_entry.id   AF-A0A7C2QJD1-F1
#
_cell.length_a   1.000
_cell.length_b   1.000
_cell.length_c   1.000
_cell.angle_alpha   90.00
_cell.angle_beta   90.00
_cell.angle_gamma   90.00
#
_symmetry.space_group_name_H-M   'P 1'
#
loop_
_entity.id
_entity.type
_entity.pdbx_description
1 polymer ?
#
loop_
_entity_poly.entity_id
_entity_poly.type
_entity_poly.pdbx_seq_one_letter_code
_entity_poly.pdbx_strand_id
1 'polypeptide(L)' 'MRSFSEWKAQLALALSNLVKERPELSGEIAELAARLQKLRARHVPAFLARLVRFCAEHRVSLPLPSEEEVRSWTKSG' A
#
# COMPACT_ATOMS: atom_id res chain seq x y z
N MET A 1 6.05 8.77 13.79
CA MET A 1 4.88 8.58 12.91
C MET A 1 5.25 9.05 11.52
N ARG A 2 5.12 8.22 10.48
CA ARG A 2 5.39 8.65 9.10
C ARG A 2 4.21 9.45 8.56
N SER A 3 4.45 10.40 7.67
CA SER A 3 3.37 11.06 6.94
C SER A 3 2.73 10.13 5.91
N PHE A 4 1.50 10.45 5.51
CA PHE A 4 0.79 9.71 4.47
C PHE A 4 1.57 9.64 3.16
N SER A 5 2.23 10.74 2.77
CA SER A 5 3.03 10.82 1.55
C SER A 5 4.30 9.96 1.63
N GLU A 6 4.99 9.97 2.78
CA GLU A 6 6.16 9.12 3.00
C GLU A 6 5.81 7.64 2.93
N TRP A 7 4.72 7.22 3.59
CA TRP A 7 4.25 5.84 3.52
C TRP A 7 3.86 5.44 2.08
N LYS A 8 3.17 6.32 1.33
CA LYS A 8 2.85 6.07 -0.08
C LYS A 8 4.11 5.85 -0.92
N ALA A 9 5.14 6.67 -0.73
CA ALA A 9 6.40 6.53 -1.46
C ALA A 9 7.12 5.21 -1.12
N GLN A 10 7.18 4.85 0.17
CA GLN A 10 7.77 3.58 0.61
C GLN A 10 7.01 2.36 0.04
N LEU A 11 5.69 2.39 0.06
CA LEU A 11 4.89 1.30 -0.49
C LEU A 11 5.03 1.21 -2.01
N ALA A 12 5.09 2.34 -2.73
CA ALA A 12 5.32 2.34 -4.18
C ALA A 12 6.69 1.71 -4.53
N LEU A 13 7.73 2.01 -3.75
CA LEU A 13 9.04 1.39 -3.90
C LEU A 13 8.99 -0.13 -3.62
N ALA A 14 8.31 -0.54 -2.55
CA ALA A 14 8.16 -1.95 -2.20
C ALA A 14 7.41 -2.73 -3.30
N LEU A 15 6.34 -2.16 -3.87
CA LEU A 15 5.63 -2.74 -5.01
C LEU A 15 6.54 -2.85 -6.24
N SER A 16 7.35 -1.83 -6.53
CA SER A 16 8.30 -1.87 -7.66
C SER A 16 9.37 -2.94 -7.49
N ASN A 17 9.88 -3.15 -6.28
CA ASN A 17 10.82 -4.24 -5.98
C ASN A 17 10.13 -5.59 -6.08
N LEU A 18 8.91 -5.71 -5.57
CA LEU A 18 8.15 -6.95 -5.63
C LEU A 18 7.89 -7.40 -7.07
N VAL A 19 7.66 -6.47 -8.02
CA VAL A 19 7.54 -6.81 -9.46
C VAL A 19 8.83 -7.44 -9.99
N LYS A 20 10.00 -7.00 -9.52
CA LYS A 20 11.29 -7.57 -9.95
C LYS A 20 11.51 -8.97 -9.37
N GLU A 21 11.08 -9.18 -8.13
CA GLU A 21 11.20 -10.47 -7.43
C GLU A 21 10.15 -11.48 -7.94
N ARG A 22 8.96 -11.00 -8.30
CA ARG A 22 7.81 -11.80 -8.73
C ARG A 22 7.13 -11.19 -9.96
N PRO A 23 7.77 -11.28 -11.14
CA PRO A 23 7.24 -10.72 -12.38
C PRO A 23 5.88 -11.31 -12.78
N GLU A 24 5.54 -12.52 -12.32
CA GLU A 24 4.23 -13.14 -12.50
C GLU A 24 3.09 -12.34 -11.85
N LEU A 25 3.38 -11.56 -10.81
CA LEU A 25 2.40 -10.70 -10.13
C LEU A 25 2.35 -9.28 -10.70
N SER A 26 3.08 -9.01 -11.79
CA SER A 26 3.24 -7.66 -12.34
C SER A 26 1.91 -6.96 -12.64
N GLY A 27 0.91 -7.69 -13.13
CA GLY A 27 -0.43 -7.14 -13.39
C GLY A 27 -1.15 -6.68 -12.12
N GLU A 28 -1.19 -7.53 -11.09
CA GLU A 28 -1.82 -7.21 -9.80
C GLU A 28 -1.09 -6.07 -9.09
N ILE A 29 0.24 -6.08 -9.14
CA ILE A 29 1.06 -5.03 -8.54
C ILE A 29 0.87 -3.70 -9.28
N ALA A 30 0.76 -3.71 -10.61
CA ALA A 30 0.46 -2.50 -11.39
C ALA A 30 -0.91 -1.92 -11.01
N GLU A 31 -1.94 -2.75 -10.80
CA GLU A 31 -3.24 -2.29 -10.29
C GLU A 31 -3.08 -1.63 -8.90
N LEU A 32 -2.38 -2.29 -7.97
CA LEU A 32 -2.14 -1.76 -6.63
C LEU A 32 -1.39 -0.43 -6.67
N ALA A 33 -0.36 -0.32 -7.50
CA ALA A 33 0.41 0.91 -7.66
C ALA A 33 -0.44 2.06 -8.24
N ALA A 34 -1.27 1.78 -9.26
CA ALA A 34 -2.18 2.78 -9.83
C ALA A 34 -3.21 3.27 -8.80
N ARG A 35 -3.74 2.37 -7.97
CA ARG A 35 -4.64 2.73 -6.87
C ARG A 35 -3.94 3.51 -5.77
N LEU A 36 -2.70 3.14 -5.44
CA LEU A 36 -1.87 3.83 -4.47
C LEU A 36 -1.62 5.28 -4.91
N GLN A 37 -1.30 5.52 -6.17
CA GLN A 37 -1.11 6.88 -6.69
C GLN A 37 -2.35 7.76 -6.46
N LYS A 38 -3.54 7.23 -6.75
CA LYS A 38 -4.83 7.92 -6.57
C LYS A 38 -5.37 7.88 -5.14
N LEU A 39 -4.67 7.20 -4.22
CA LEU A 39 -5.12 7.01 -2.84
C LEU A 39 -5.17 8.35 -2.11
N ARG A 40 -6.33 8.63 -1.52
CA ARG A 40 -6.58 9.74 -0.59
C ARG A 40 -6.68 9.19 0.83
N ALA A 41 -6.35 10.00 1.84
CA ALA A 41 -6.30 9.59 3.24
C ALA A 41 -7.58 8.88 3.72
N ARG A 42 -8.76 9.42 3.40
CA ARG A 42 -10.06 8.82 3.74
C ARG A 42 -10.30 7.40 3.16
N HIS A 43 -9.61 7.02 2.10
CA HIS A 43 -9.75 5.71 1.46
C HIS A 43 -8.66 4.72 1.88
N VAL A 44 -7.75 5.12 2.78
CA VAL A 44 -6.65 4.27 3.27
C VAL A 44 -7.15 2.95 3.86
N PRO A 45 -8.17 2.91 4.74
CA PRO A 45 -8.62 1.64 5.31
C PRO A 45 -9.09 0.62 4.26
N ALA A 46 -9.84 1.08 3.26
CA ALA A 46 -10.31 0.23 2.17
C ALA A 46 -9.17 -0.28 1.29
N PHE A 47 -8.17 0.56 1.03
CA PHE A 47 -6.97 0.15 0.30
C PHE A 47 -6.13 -0.85 1.10
N LEU A 48 -5.96 -0.63 2.42
CA LEU A 48 -5.22 -1.54 3.30
C LEU A 48 -5.87 -2.92 3.39
N ALA A 49 -7.20 -3.01 3.47
CA ALA A 49 -7.87 -4.30 3.44
C ALA A 49 -7.53 -5.10 2.17
N ARG A 50 -7.47 -4.43 1.01
CA ARG A 50 -7.07 -5.05 -0.25
C ARG A 50 -5.58 -5.45 -0.25
N LEU A 51 -4.72 -4.58 0.27
CA LEU A 51 -3.28 -4.79 0.35
C LEU A 51 -2.94 -5.98 1.27
N VAL A 52 -3.58 -6.07 2.44
CA VAL A 52 -3.42 -7.18 3.40
C VAL A 52 -3.88 -8.48 2.77
N ARG A 53 -5.01 -8.47 2.04
CA ARG A 53 -5.49 -9.66 1.34
C ARG A 53 -4.49 -10.13 0.27
N PHE A 54 -4.00 -9.20 -0.56
CA PHE A 54 -2.94 -9.49 -1.53
C PHE A 54 -1.68 -10.07 -0.86
N CYS A 55 -1.27 -9.51 0.28
CA CYS A 55 -0.13 -10.02 1.05
C CYS A 55 -0.34 -11.45 1.54
N ALA A 56 -1.55 -11.77 2.01
CA ALA A 56 -1.90 -13.11 2.47
C ALA A 56 -2.02 -14.12 1.32
N GLU A 57 -2.70 -13.76 0.23
CA GLU A 57 -2.91 -14.59 -0.96
C GLU A 57 -1.57 -14.98 -1.59
N HIS A 58 -0.65 -14.02 -1.73
CA HIS A 58 0.64 -14.22 -2.37
C HIS A 58 1.79 -14.51 -1.41
N ARG A 59 1.54 -14.54 -0.09
CA ARG A 59 2.58 -14.68 0.96
C ARG A 59 3.74 -13.70 0.76
N VAL A 60 3.40 -12.41 0.60
CA VAL A 60 4.36 -11.31 0.46
C VAL A 60 4.27 -10.38 1.65
N SER A 61 5.39 -9.76 2.01
CA SER A 61 5.44 -8.79 3.11
C SER A 61 5.67 -7.39 2.55
N LEU A 62 4.69 -6.51 2.71
CA LEU A 62 4.75 -5.11 2.28
C LEU A 62 4.70 -4.18 3.51
N PRO A 63 5.23 -2.94 3.40
CA PRO A 63 5.23 -2.00 4.52
C PRO A 63 3.80 -1.52 4.82
N LEU A 64 3.16 -2.17 5.79
CA LEU A 64 1.86 -1.77 6.30
C LEU A 64 2.02 -0.61 7.31
N PRO A 65 1.09 0.35 7.32
CA PRO A 65 1.06 1.40 8.33
C PRO A 65 0.42 0.86 9.63
N SER A 66 0.78 1.48 10.75
CA SER A 66 0.16 1.17 12.04
C SER A 66 -1.25 1.76 12.13
N GLU A 67 -2.11 1.20 12.98
CA GLU A 67 -3.47 1.74 13.19
C GLU A 67 -3.45 3.23 13.59
N GLU A 68 -2.50 3.63 14.42
CA GLU A 68 -2.34 5.02 14.83
C GLU A 68 -1.98 5.93 13.65
N GLU A 69 -1.11 5.47 12.73
CA GLU A 69 -0.74 6.20 11.52
C GLU A 69 -1.99 6.43 10.65
N VAL A 70 -2.79 5.38 10.44
CA VAL A 70 -4.03 5.45 9.66
C VAL A 70 -5.02 6.44 10.29
N ARG A 71 -5.23 6.36 11.61
CA ARG A 71 -6.13 7.29 12.33
C ARG A 71 -5.65 8.74 12.16
N SER A 72 -4.35 8.99 12.29
CA SER A 72 -3.77 10.32 12.12
C SER A 72 -4.03 10.87 10.71
N TRP A 73 -3.88 10.07 9.66
CA TRP A 73 -4.09 10.54 8.29
C TRP A 73 -5.56 10.82 7.98
N THR A 74 -6.47 9.99 8.50
CA THR A 74 -7.91 10.15 8.28
C THR A 74 -8.54 11.32 9.04
N LYS A 75 -7.91 11.79 10.13
CA LYS A 75 -8.39 12.95 10.89
C LYS A 75 -8.01 14.30 10.28
N SER A 76 -7.01 14.32 9.39
CA SER A 76 -6.43 15.55 8.83
C SER A 76 -6.77 15.80 7.36
N GLY A 77 -7.70 15.05 6.74
CA GLY A 77 -8.00 15.17 5.30
C GLY A 77 -9.41 14.78 4.88
#